data_AF-A0A2W6UVY5-F1
#
_entry.id   AF-A0A2W6UVY5-F1
#
_cell.length_a   1.000
_cell.length_b   1.000
_cell.length_c   1.000
_cell.angle_alpha   90.00
_cell.angle_beta   90.00
_cell.angle_gamma   90.00
#
_symmetry.space_group_name_H-M   'P 1'
#
loop_
_entity.id
_entity.type
_entity.pdbx_description
1 polymer ?
#
loop_
_entity_poly.entity_id
_entity_poly.type
_entity_poly.pdbx_seq_one_letter_code
_entity_poly.pdbx_strand_id
1 'polypeptide(L)'
;MLMYADTAGIQVEDRLLEHIRLAVGQRLRRGESFMLNLTTDDNGNSLRRNLWISPSIPLQFVAFGSRTPQINRTWVQAMGDTEDSTGTMTVMTEAESIEYFEHKHTRLMSDLHGSRRAELIAS
;
A
#
# COMPACT_ATOMS: atom_id res chain seq x y z
N MET A 1 13.75 3.91 -16.69
CA MET A 1 13.19 5.07 -17.43
C MET A 1 12.63 6.04 -16.40
N LEU A 2 13.13 7.29 -16.35
CA LEU A 2 12.59 8.36 -15.52
C LEU A 2 11.65 9.18 -16.39
N MET A 3 10.38 9.31 -15.99
CA MET A 3 9.36 10.02 -16.75
C MET A 3 8.83 11.18 -15.93
N TYR A 4 8.60 12.31 -16.61
CA TYR A 4 7.97 13.50 -16.06
C TYR A 4 6.85 13.93 -17.00
N ALA A 5 5.62 13.86 -16.49
CA ALA A 5 4.37 14.34 -17.10
C ALA A 5 3.80 13.64 -18.35
N ASP A 6 4.32 12.50 -18.80
CA ASP A 6 3.54 11.54 -19.60
C ASP A 6 3.42 10.23 -18.84
N THR A 7 2.26 10.01 -18.22
CA THR A 7 1.95 8.78 -17.49
C THR A 7 0.75 8.13 -18.13
N ALA A 8 1.02 7.18 -19.03
CA ALA A 8 0.03 6.21 -19.45
C ALA A 8 -0.68 5.62 -18.22
N GLY A 9 -2.00 5.47 -18.32
CA GLY A 9 -2.81 4.88 -17.25
C GLY A 9 -2.27 3.51 -16.83
N ILE A 10 -2.37 3.22 -15.54
CA ILE A 10 -1.95 1.94 -14.98
C ILE A 10 -3.18 1.04 -14.93
N GLN A 11 -3.14 -0.06 -15.66
CA GLN A 11 -4.20 -1.06 -15.63
C GLN A 11 -4.01 -1.99 -14.43
N VAL A 12 -5.08 -2.15 -13.66
CA VAL A 12 -5.19 -3.07 -12.52
C VAL A 12 -6.61 -3.63 -12.49
N GLU A 13 -6.83 -4.73 -11.78
CA GLU A 13 -8.17 -5.25 -11.55
C GLU A 13 -9.04 -4.23 -10.80
N ASP A 14 -10.31 -4.08 -11.18
CA ASP A 14 -11.27 -3.15 -10.55
C ASP A 14 -11.34 -3.30 -9.03
N ARG A 15 -11.25 -4.54 -8.51
CA ARG A 15 -11.25 -4.78 -7.07
C ARG A 15 -10.01 -4.17 -6.41
N LEU A 16 -8.83 -4.41 -6.96
CA LEU A 16 -7.59 -3.81 -6.49
C LEU A 16 -7.64 -2.27 -6.59
N LEU A 17 -8.14 -1.75 -7.71
CA LEU A 17 -8.29 -0.31 -7.94
C LEU A 17 -9.08 0.38 -6.83
N GLU A 18 -10.19 -0.20 -6.40
CA GLU A 18 -11.03 0.36 -5.35
C GLU A 18 -10.34 0.37 -3.98
N HIS A 19 -9.54 -0.65 -3.67
CA HIS A 19 -8.78 -0.67 -2.42
C HIS A 19 -7.64 0.36 -2.45
N ILE A 20 -6.93 0.48 -3.58
CA ILE A 20 -5.93 1.54 -3.79
C ILE A 20 -6.57 2.92 -3.63
N ARG A 21 -7.73 3.16 -4.27
CA ARG A 21 -8.46 4.42 -4.18
C ARG A 21 -8.76 4.82 -2.74
N LEU A 22 -9.21 3.87 -1.93
CA LEU A 22 -9.49 4.10 -0.51
C LEU A 22 -8.22 4.39 0.29
N ALA A 23 -7.16 3.59 0.11
CA ALA A 23 -5.88 3.77 0.82
C ALA A 23 -5.20 5.10 0.45
N VAL A 24 -5.08 5.41 -0.86
CA VAL A 24 -4.59 6.70 -1.36
C VAL A 24 -5.43 7.85 -0.80
N GLY A 25 -6.76 7.72 -0.85
CA GLY A 25 -7.67 8.74 -0.34
C GLY A 25 -7.52 9.00 1.16
N GLN A 26 -7.21 7.98 1.96
CA GLN A 26 -6.91 8.16 3.39
C GLN A 26 -5.64 8.99 3.60
N ARG A 27 -4.57 8.72 2.83
CA ARG A 27 -3.30 9.48 2.92
C ARG A 27 -3.46 10.93 2.46
N LEU A 28 -4.11 11.14 1.31
CA LEU A 28 -4.34 12.48 0.77
C LEU A 28 -5.18 13.35 1.70
N ARG A 29 -6.16 12.78 2.42
CA ARG A 29 -6.95 13.50 3.43
C ARG A 29 -6.14 13.96 4.64
N ARG A 30 -5.00 13.31 4.94
CA ARG A 30 -4.06 13.76 5.97
C ARG A 30 -3.08 14.83 5.47
N GLY A 31 -3.18 15.22 4.19
CA GLY A 31 -2.28 16.20 3.58
C GLY A 31 -0.90 15.64 3.24
N GLU A 32 -0.72 14.32 3.28
CA GLU A 32 0.56 13.66 3.03
C GLU A 32 0.81 13.52 1.52
N SER A 33 2.02 13.88 1.07
CA SER A 33 2.55 13.42 -0.21
C SER A 33 3.36 12.16 0.00
N PHE A 34 3.31 11.23 -0.94
CA PHE A 34 3.92 9.92 -0.76
C PHE A 34 4.30 9.24 -2.07
N MET A 35 5.18 8.24 -1.96
CA MET A 35 5.50 7.34 -3.06
C MET A 35 4.55 6.16 -3.08
N LEU A 36 3.85 5.93 -4.18
CA LEU A 36 3.11 4.71 -4.45
C LEU A 36 4.03 3.73 -5.19
N ASN A 37 4.33 2.60 -4.57
CA ASN A 37 5.03 1.49 -5.19
C ASN A 37 4.02 0.42 -5.58
N LEU A 38 3.99 0.04 -6.85
CA LEU A 38 3.14 -1.04 -7.33
C LEU A 38 3.88 -1.91 -8.33
N THR A 39 3.47 -3.17 -8.39
CA THR A 39 3.94 -4.11 -9.40
C THR A 39 2.77 -4.48 -10.30
N THR A 40 2.95 -4.35 -11.61
CA THR A 40 1.96 -4.74 -12.63
C THR A 40 2.52 -5.85 -13.48
N ASP A 41 1.67 -6.77 -13.92
CA ASP A 41 2.00 -7.72 -15.00
C ASP A 41 1.72 -7.05 -16.34
N ASP A 42 2.71 -7.08 -17.24
CA ASP A 42 2.54 -6.72 -18.65
C ASP A 42 3.08 -7.86 -19.51
N ASN A 43 2.16 -8.67 -20.04
CA ASN A 43 2.46 -9.80 -20.92
C ASN A 43 3.49 -10.79 -20.32
N GLY A 44 3.36 -11.10 -19.02
CA GLY A 44 4.24 -12.04 -18.31
C GLY A 44 5.54 -11.40 -17.79
N ASN A 45 5.74 -10.10 -17.99
CA ASN A 45 6.81 -9.35 -17.34
C ASN A 45 6.28 -8.63 -16.11
N SER A 46 7.00 -8.75 -15.00
CA SER A 46 6.74 -7.98 -13.79
C SER A 46 7.36 -6.58 -13.93
N LEU A 47 6.54 -5.54 -13.98
CA LEU A 47 6.99 -4.15 -13.99
C LEU A 47 6.72 -3.48 -12.65
N ARG A 48 7.79 -3.00 -12.02
CA ARG A 48 7.69 -2.12 -10.84
C ARG A 48 7.51 -0.68 -11.29
N ARG A 49 6.49 -0.01 -10.76
CA ARG A 49 6.20 1.40 -10.98
C ARG A 49 6.20 2.12 -9.64
N ASN A 50 6.90 3.26 -9.60
CA ASN A 50 6.92 4.16 -8.45
C ASN A 50 6.32 5.50 -8.89
N LEU A 51 5.28 5.96 -8.21
CA LEU A 51 4.61 7.22 -8.50
C LEU A 51 4.67 8.13 -7.30
N TRP A 52 5.05 9.39 -7.53
CA TRP A 52 4.85 10.43 -6.53
C TRP A 52 3.41 10.91 -6.58
N ILE A 53 2.71 10.86 -5.44
CA ILE A 53 1.33 11.32 -5.30
C ILE A 53 1.30 12.47 -4.30
N SER A 54 0.57 13.54 -4.64
CA SER A 54 0.44 14.74 -3.81
C SER A 54 -1.00 15.28 -3.84
N PRO A 55 -1.52 15.87 -2.75
CA PRO A 55 -2.87 16.45 -2.70
C PRO A 55 -3.15 17.53 -3.75
N SER A 56 -2.11 18.15 -4.32
CA SER A 56 -2.25 19.24 -5.30
C SER A 56 -2.39 18.75 -6.75
N ILE A 57 -2.27 17.45 -7.01
CA ILE A 57 -2.32 16.86 -8.36
C ILE A 57 -3.62 16.06 -8.51
N PRO A 58 -4.49 16.37 -9.50
CA PRO A 58 -5.69 15.59 -9.74
C PRO A 58 -5.37 14.12 -10.05
N LEU A 59 -6.02 13.20 -9.33
CA LEU A 59 -5.91 11.76 -9.54
C LEU A 59 -7.28 11.19 -9.88
N GLN A 60 -7.39 10.51 -11.02
CA GLN A 60 -8.62 9.85 -11.44
C GLN A 60 -8.48 8.34 -11.31
N PHE A 61 -9.50 7.71 -10.74
CA PHE A 61 -9.65 6.26 -10.69
C PHE A 61 -10.80 5.90 -11.63
N VAL A 62 -10.51 5.10 -12.66
CA VAL A 62 -11.50 4.69 -13.68
C VAL A 62 -11.64 3.18 -13.61
N ALA A 63 -12.78 2.71 -13.10
CA ALA A 63 -13.17 1.30 -13.13
C ALA A 63 -14.09 1.06 -14.33
N PHE A 64 -14.00 -0.12 -14.94
CA PHE A 64 -14.82 -0.47 -16.11
C PHE A 64 -16.04 -1.34 -15.75
N GLY A 65 -16.04 -1.98 -14.58
CA GLY A 65 -17.15 -2.76 -14.07
C GLY A 65 -18.34 -1.92 -13.60
N SER A 66 -19.56 -2.46 -13.76
CA SER A 66 -20.80 -1.84 -13.28
C SER A 66 -21.12 -2.14 -11.81
N ARG A 67 -20.43 -3.11 -11.20
CA ARG A 67 -20.64 -3.52 -9.80
C ARG A 67 -19.54 -2.97 -8.92
N THR A 68 -19.92 -2.36 -7.80
CA THR A 68 -18.95 -1.99 -6.77
C THR A 68 -18.36 -3.26 -6.13
N PRO A 69 -17.02 -3.44 -6.18
CA PRO A 69 -16.35 -4.56 -5.52
C PRO A 69 -16.59 -4.55 -4.00
N GLN A 70 -16.63 -5.74 -3.39
CA GLN A 70 -16.66 -5.85 -1.94
C GLN A 70 -15.31 -5.38 -1.36
N ILE A 71 -15.39 -4.42 -0.42
CA ILE A 71 -14.22 -3.83 0.22
C ILE A 71 -13.80 -4.64 1.44
N ASN A 72 -12.55 -5.09 1.45
CA ASN A 72 -11.85 -5.63 2.60
C ASN A 72 -11.12 -4.48 3.33
N ARG A 73 -11.62 -4.10 4.50
CA ARG A 73 -11.05 -3.00 5.30
C ARG A 73 -9.63 -3.31 5.79
N THR A 74 -9.37 -4.56 6.14
CA THR A 74 -8.05 -5.02 6.59
C THR A 74 -7.04 -4.83 5.47
N TRP A 75 -7.40 -5.15 4.23
CA TRP A 75 -6.52 -4.93 3.08
C TRP A 75 -6.24 -3.44 2.81
N VAL A 76 -7.26 -2.58 2.89
CA VAL A 76 -7.05 -1.12 2.80
C VAL A 76 -6.10 -0.64 3.90
N GLN A 77 -6.29 -1.14 5.13
CA GLN A 77 -5.42 -0.82 6.25
C GLN A 77 -4.00 -1.34 6.04
N ALA A 78 -3.81 -2.57 5.55
CA ALA A 78 -2.48 -3.10 5.25
C ALA A 78 -1.72 -2.17 4.31
N MET A 79 -2.34 -1.77 3.20
CA MET A 79 -1.73 -0.82 2.26
C MET A 79 -1.48 0.53 2.93
N GLY A 80 -2.45 1.09 3.66
CA GLY A 80 -2.28 2.35 4.38
C GLY A 80 -1.16 2.33 5.43
N ASP A 81 -0.89 1.15 6.02
CA ASP A 81 0.11 0.90 7.05
C ASP A 81 1.50 0.53 6.50
N THR A 82 1.68 0.37 5.18
CA THR A 82 3.00 0.02 4.57
C THR A 82 4.06 1.11 4.66
N GLU A 83 3.93 2.03 5.61
CA GLU A 83 4.84 3.14 5.82
C GLU A 83 6.20 2.62 6.31
N ASP A 84 7.10 2.38 5.35
CA ASP A 84 8.53 2.48 5.61
C ASP A 84 8.82 3.93 6.01
N SER A 85 9.89 4.16 6.77
CA SER A 85 10.36 5.51 7.20
C SER A 85 10.57 6.51 6.06
N THR A 86 10.48 6.04 4.82
CA THR A 86 10.58 6.79 3.56
C THR A 86 9.24 7.35 3.05
N GLY A 87 8.11 7.09 3.74
CA GLY A 87 6.78 7.58 3.34
C GLY A 87 6.18 6.83 2.14
N THR A 88 6.63 5.61 1.86
CA THR A 88 6.16 4.80 0.73
C THR A 88 4.87 4.05 1.09
N MET A 89 3.93 3.96 0.15
CA MET A 89 2.79 3.06 0.19
C MET A 89 2.99 1.96 -0.85
N THR A 90 3.00 0.70 -0.41
CA THR A 90 3.13 -0.46 -1.29
C THR A 90 1.76 -1.06 -1.59
N VAL A 91 1.44 -1.14 -2.88
CA VAL A 91 0.28 -1.87 -3.37
C VAL A 91 0.55 -3.36 -3.25
N MET A 92 -0.43 -4.09 -2.72
CA MET A 92 -0.37 -5.53 -2.53
C MET A 92 -1.73 -6.16 -2.83
N THR A 93 -1.74 -7.47 -3.01
CA THR A 93 -2.93 -8.31 -3.14
C THR A 93 -3.61 -8.55 -1.79
N GLU A 94 -4.84 -9.06 -1.81
CA GLU A 94 -5.56 -9.44 -0.60
C GLU A 94 -4.82 -10.54 0.18
N ALA A 95 -4.23 -11.52 -0.50
CA ALA A 95 -3.45 -12.58 0.13
C ALA A 95 -2.21 -12.02 0.84
N GLU A 96 -1.44 -11.17 0.16
CA GLU A 96 -0.27 -10.48 0.75
C GLU A 96 -0.66 -9.60 1.95
N SER A 97 -1.89 -9.06 1.97
CA SER A 97 -2.37 -8.27 3.12
C SER A 97 -2.57 -9.10 4.38
N ILE A 98 -2.98 -10.36 4.22
CA ILE A 98 -3.11 -11.31 5.34
C ILE A 98 -1.72 -11.63 5.87
N GLU A 99 -0.80 -11.97 4.98
CA GLU A 99 0.61 -12.23 5.32
C GLU A 99 1.25 -11.01 6.00
N TYR A 100 0.99 -9.79 5.53
CA TYR A 100 1.51 -8.56 6.13
C TYR A 100 1.17 -8.47 7.62
N PHE A 101 -0.09 -8.72 8.00
CA PHE A 101 -0.49 -8.66 9.40
C PHE A 101 0.05 -9.82 10.23
N GLU A 102 0.17 -11.02 9.67
CA GLU A 102 0.81 -12.16 10.35
C GLU A 102 2.28 -11.86 10.69
N HIS A 103 3.02 -11.30 9.73
CA HIS A 103 4.41 -10.91 9.93
C HIS A 103 4.54 -9.74 10.91
N LYS A 104 3.66 -8.73 10.81
CA LYS A 104 3.62 -7.58 11.74
C LYS A 104 3.34 -8.04 13.16
N HIS A 105 2.40 -8.97 13.36
CA HIS A 105 2.08 -9.55 14.66
C HIS A 105 3.26 -10.35 15.24
N THR A 106 3.90 -11.18 14.41
CA THR A 106 5.09 -11.95 14.81
C THR A 106 6.25 -11.04 15.25
N ARG A 107 6.54 -9.98 14.50
CA ARG A 107 7.57 -8.99 14.86
C ARG A 107 7.25 -8.32 16.19
N LEU A 108 6.02 -7.84 16.38
CA LEU A 108 5.61 -7.16 17.60
C LEU A 108 5.74 -8.08 18.84
N MET A 109 5.38 -9.36 18.72
CA MET A 109 5.51 -10.33 19.80
C MET A 109 6.96 -10.67 20.12
N SER A 110 7.81 -10.78 19.09
CA SER A 110 9.26 -10.95 19.27
C SER A 110 9.88 -9.76 20.00
N ASP A 111 9.53 -8.54 19.61
CA ASP A 111 10.05 -7.30 20.20
C ASP A 111 9.60 -7.15 21.66
N LEU A 112 8.35 -7.50 21.98
CA LEU A 112 7.83 -7.49 23.35
C LEU A 112 8.54 -8.51 24.25
N HIS A 113 8.83 -9.71 23.72
CA HIS A 113 9.59 -10.73 24.46
C HIS A 113 11.05 -10.34 24.65
N GLY A 114 11.66 -9.69 23.65
CA GLY A 114 13.01 -9.11 23.75
C GLY A 114 13.10 -8.00 24.81
N SER A 115 12.14 -7.08 24.82
CA SER A 115 12.08 -5.96 25.76
C SER A 115 11.92 -6.43 27.21
N ARG A 116 11.03 -7.40 27.48
CA ARG A 116 10.85 -7.96 28.84
C ARG A 116 12.09 -8.68 29.36
N ARG A 117 12.89 -9.32 28.50
CA ARG A 117 14.14 -9.97 28.89
C ARG A 117 15.24 -8.95 29.21
N ALA A 118 15.26 -7.80 28.53
CA ALA A 118 16.20 -6.73 28.82
C ALA A 118 15.92 -6.06 30.18
N GLU A 119 14.65 -5.87 30.54
CA GLU A 119 14.26 -5.30 31.84
C GLU A 119 14.59 -6.23 33.04
N LEU A 120 14.49 -7.55 32.86
CA LEU A 120 14.79 -8.54 33.90
C LEU A 120 16.29 -8.76 34.18
N ILE A 121 17.18 -8.36 33.26
CA ILE A 121 18.64 -8.47 33.42
C ILE A 121 19.22 -7.18 34.04
N ALA A 122 18.46 -6.08 34.00
CA ALA A 122 18.86 -4.77 34.53
C ALA A 122 18.46 -4.53 36.00
N SER A 123 17.88 -5.53 36.68
CA SER A 123 17.49 -5.50 38.10
C SER A 123 18.25 -6.54 38.92
#